data_AF-A0A286NH88-F1
#
_entry.id   AF-A0A286NH88-F1
#
_cell.length_a   1.000
_cell.length_b   1.000
_cell.length_c   1.000
_cell.angle_alpha   90.00
_cell.angle_beta   90.00
_cell.angle_gamma   90.00
#
_symmetry.space_group_name_H-M   'P 1'
#
loop_
_entity.id
_entity.type
_entity.pdbx_description
1 polymer ?
#
loop_
_entity_poly.entity_id
_entity_poly.type
_entity_poly.pdbx_seq_one_letter_code
_entity_poly.pdbx_strand_id
1 'polypeptide(L)'
;GPKQTMGRTLENVMVEIPMPKCVLNCSLVVTQGRYAFDPVKKNLLWDVGKIDPMKLPNIKGTINLQSGSQPPDSSLHISVKFQISQLSISGLKVNSL
;
A
#
# COMPACT_ATOMS: atom_id res chain seq x y z
N GLY A 1 11.24 2.72 -17.91
CA GLY A 1 9.77 2.68 -17.77
C GLY A 1 9.23 4.11 -17.79
N PRO A 2 8.00 4.35 -18.29
CA PRO A 2 7.48 5.70 -18.40
C PRO A 2 7.43 6.35 -17.01
N LYS A 3 7.98 7.56 -16.87
CA LYS A 3 8.01 8.33 -15.61
C LYS A 3 6.58 8.73 -15.23
N GLN A 4 5.83 7.80 -14.64
CA GLN A 4 4.41 7.96 -14.32
C GLN A 4 4.12 9.13 -13.36
N THR A 5 5.13 9.62 -12.64
CA THR A 5 5.00 10.77 -11.73
C THR A 5 5.54 12.08 -12.31
N MET A 6 5.86 12.16 -13.61
CA MET A 6 6.50 13.34 -14.23
C MET A 6 7.80 13.77 -13.51
N GLY A 7 8.50 12.83 -12.87
CA GLY A 7 9.70 13.09 -12.07
C GLY A 7 9.43 13.63 -10.66
N ARG A 8 8.15 13.77 -10.26
CA ARG A 8 7.76 14.16 -8.89
C ARG A 8 7.81 12.96 -7.95
N THR A 9 8.06 13.25 -6.67
CA THR A 9 8.08 12.24 -5.63
C THR A 9 6.67 11.94 -5.11
N LEU A 10 6.40 10.66 -4.88
CA LEU A 10 5.20 10.21 -4.16
C LEU A 10 5.45 10.33 -2.66
N GLU A 11 4.54 11.03 -1.98
CA GLU A 11 4.59 11.32 -0.55
C GLU A 11 3.34 10.75 0.12
N ASN A 12 3.42 10.57 1.45
CA ASN A 12 2.30 10.07 2.27
C ASN A 12 1.68 8.77 1.70
N VAL A 13 2.52 7.87 1.19
CA VAL A 13 2.03 6.61 0.61
C VAL A 13 1.61 5.65 1.72
N MET A 14 0.36 5.22 1.67
CA MET A 14 -0.24 4.27 2.58
C MET A 14 -0.98 3.18 1.78
N VAL A 15 -0.75 1.93 2.15
CA VAL A 15 -1.39 0.77 1.53
C VAL A 15 -2.31 0.13 2.56
N GLU A 16 -3.53 -0.17 2.13
CA GLU A 16 -4.58 -0.79 2.93
C GLU A 16 -5.03 -2.09 2.24
N ILE A 17 -4.92 -3.19 2.96
CA ILE A 17 -5.19 -4.54 2.46
C ILE A 17 -6.20 -5.22 3.40
N PRO A 18 -7.47 -5.34 3.00
CA PRO A 18 -8.46 -6.14 3.70
C PRO A 18 -8.06 -7.62 3.57
N MET A 19 -7.83 -8.24 4.73
CA MET A 19 -7.42 -9.62 4.85
C MET A 19 -8.64 -10.55 4.97
N PRO A 20 -8.57 -11.78 4.44
CA PRO A 20 -9.60 -12.78 4.66
C PRO A 20 -9.81 -13.09 6.14
N LYS A 21 -11.03 -13.48 6.51
CA LYS A 21 -11.37 -13.81 7.91
C LYS A 21 -10.53 -14.94 8.50
N CYS A 22 -10.04 -15.86 7.66
CA CYS A 22 -9.18 -16.96 8.08
C CYS A 22 -7.75 -16.55 8.46
N VAL A 23 -7.34 -15.29 8.22
CA VAL A 23 -6.00 -14.81 8.61
C VAL A 23 -5.92 -14.60 10.12
N LEU A 24 -4.99 -15.28 10.78
CA LEU A 24 -4.71 -15.15 12.20
C LEU A 24 -3.72 -14.02 12.49
N ASN A 25 -2.60 -14.00 11.77
CA ASN A 25 -1.57 -12.99 11.91
C ASN A 25 -0.71 -12.90 10.63
N CYS A 26 0.12 -11.85 10.56
CA CYS A 26 1.04 -11.61 9.46
C CYS A 26 2.46 -11.40 10.01
N SER A 27 3.41 -12.24 9.57
CA SER A 27 4.84 -12.10 9.84
C SER A 27 5.52 -11.53 8.60
N LEU A 28 5.60 -10.21 8.52
CA LEU A 28 6.04 -9.49 7.33
C LEU A 28 7.31 -8.68 7.60
N VAL A 29 8.11 -8.52 6.57
CA VAL A 29 9.30 -7.67 6.52
C VAL A 29 9.05 -6.60 5.48
N VAL A 30 9.15 -5.34 5.89
CA VAL A 30 9.05 -4.17 5.03
C VAL A 30 10.45 -3.61 4.78
N THR A 31 10.76 -3.22 3.54
CA THR A 31 12.03 -2.53 3.25
C THR A 31 11.99 -1.03 3.56
N GLN A 32 10.78 -0.51 3.80
CA GLN A 32 10.53 0.89 4.09
C GLN A 32 9.25 1.05 4.90
N GLY A 33 9.26 2.01 5.82
CA GLY A 33 8.09 2.36 6.60
C GLY A 33 7.75 1.32 7.67
N ARG A 34 6.49 1.21 8.02
CA ARG A 34 5.99 0.30 9.06
C ARG A 34 4.63 -0.26 8.68
N TYR A 35 4.33 -1.47 9.14
CA TYR A 35 3.02 -2.06 8.95
C TYR A 35 2.35 -2.36 10.29
N ALA A 36 1.03 -2.44 10.28
CA ALA A 36 0.22 -2.89 11.40
C ALA A 36 -0.91 -3.77 10.86
N PHE A 37 -1.09 -4.94 11.49
CA PHE A 37 -2.21 -5.81 11.20
C PHE A 37 -3.20 -5.77 12.37
N ASP A 38 -4.46 -5.45 12.08
CA ASP A 38 -5.56 -5.53 13.04
C ASP A 38 -6.22 -6.92 12.90
N PRO A 39 -6.03 -7.84 13.88
CA PRO A 39 -6.59 -9.19 13.81
C PRO A 39 -8.11 -9.22 14.02
N VAL A 40 -8.72 -8.14 14.51
CA VAL A 40 -10.17 -8.01 14.72
C VAL A 40 -10.83 -7.50 13.46
N LYS A 41 -10.34 -6.39 12.90
CA LYS A 41 -10.86 -5.81 11.65
C LYS A 41 -10.41 -6.57 10.40
N LYS A 42 -9.41 -7.46 10.54
CA LYS A 42 -8.74 -8.16 9.44
C LYS A 42 -8.26 -7.16 8.39
N ASN A 43 -7.53 -6.14 8.82
CA ASN A 43 -7.00 -5.13 7.92
C ASN A 43 -5.49 -4.98 8.16
N LEU A 44 -4.72 -5.04 7.08
CA LEU A 44 -3.28 -4.76 7.09
C LEU A 44 -3.08 -3.34 6.54
N LEU A 45 -2.48 -2.49 7.36
CA LEU A 45 -2.06 -1.15 6.98
C LEU A 45 -0.55 -1.14 6.84
N TRP A 46 -0.04 -0.59 5.74
CA TRP A 46 1.38 -0.34 5.53
C TRP A 46 1.59 1.14 5.22
N ASP A 47 2.21 1.84 6.16
CA ASP A 47 2.62 3.23 6.05
C ASP A 47 4.03 3.29 5.48
N VAL A 48 4.13 3.62 4.18
CA VAL A 48 5.37 3.59 3.40
C VAL A 48 6.10 4.94 3.47
N GLY A 49 5.34 6.03 3.52
CA GLY A 49 5.87 7.40 3.50
C GLY A 49 6.29 7.84 2.09
N LYS A 50 7.49 8.39 1.96
CA LYS A 50 8.01 8.99 0.72
C LYS A 50 8.75 7.97 -0.14
N ILE A 51 8.34 7.76 -1.39
CA ILE A 51 8.97 6.76 -2.28
C ILE A 51 10.14 7.35 -3.05
N ASP A 52 11.32 6.75 -2.91
CA ASP A 52 12.46 7.00 -3.79
C ASP A 52 12.34 6.12 -5.06
N PRO A 53 12.29 6.72 -6.27
CA PRO A 53 12.26 5.95 -7.52
C PRO A 53 13.46 5.02 -7.72
N MET A 54 14.60 5.29 -7.09
CA MET A 54 15.80 4.45 -7.17
C MET A 54 15.72 3.21 -6.26
N LYS A 55 14.90 3.25 -5.20
CA LYS A 55 14.75 2.15 -4.23
C LYS A 55 13.28 1.92 -3.91
N LEU A 56 12.67 1.06 -4.71
CA LEU A 56 11.25 0.75 -4.58
C LEU A 56 10.93 0.02 -3.26
N PRO A 57 9.89 0.46 -2.53
CA PRO A 57 9.48 -0.19 -1.29
C PRO A 57 8.83 -1.55 -1.58
N ASN A 58 9.05 -2.52 -0.71
CA ASN A 58 8.35 -3.80 -0.75
C ASN A 58 8.04 -4.34 0.64
N ILE A 59 7.02 -5.19 0.70
CA ILE A 59 6.58 -5.94 1.87
C ILE A 59 6.49 -7.41 1.48
N LYS A 60 7.14 -8.30 2.25
CA LYS A 60 7.20 -9.75 1.99
C LYS A 60 7.16 -10.52 3.30
N GLY A 61 6.67 -11.75 3.26
CA GLY A 61 6.67 -12.62 4.43
C GLY A 61 5.56 -13.65 4.37
N THR A 62 5.12 -14.10 5.54
CA THR A 62 4.16 -15.19 5.69
C THR A 62 2.88 -14.69 6.36
N ILE A 63 1.74 -15.12 5.81
CA ILE A 63 0.42 -14.91 6.39
C ILE A 63 -0.02 -16.25 6.98
N ASN A 64 -0.31 -16.25 8.29
CA ASN A 64 -0.73 -17.45 8.98
C ASN A 64 -2.25 -17.55 8.95
N LEU A 65 -2.77 -18.66 8.43
CA LEU A 65 -4.20 -18.96 8.35
C LEU A 65 -4.64 -19.88 9.48
N GLN A 66 -5.93 -19.84 9.80
CA GLN A 66 -6.54 -20.79 10.72
C GLN A 66 -6.49 -22.21 10.15
N SER A 67 -6.00 -23.16 10.93
CA SER A 67 -5.93 -24.58 10.53
C SER A 67 -7.30 -25.11 10.10
N GLY A 68 -7.35 -25.80 8.97
CA GLY A 68 -8.58 -26.33 8.40
C GLY A 68 -9.45 -25.31 7.65
N SER A 69 -9.05 -24.03 7.55
CA SER A 69 -9.76 -23.07 6.72
C SER A 69 -9.59 -23.39 5.23
N GLN A 70 -10.66 -23.22 4.45
CA GLN A 70 -10.54 -23.24 2.99
C GLN A 70 -9.58 -22.14 2.52
N PRO A 71 -8.85 -22.35 1.41
CA PRO A 71 -8.06 -21.31 0.79
C PRO A 71 -8.94 -20.08 0.57
N PRO A 72 -8.49 -18.87 0.98
CA PRO A 72 -9.28 -17.67 0.78
C PRO A 72 -9.54 -17.43 -0.71
N ASP A 73 -10.74 -16.93 -1.01
CA ASP A 73 -11.10 -16.56 -2.37
C ASP A 73 -10.16 -15.46 -2.89
N SER A 74 -9.79 -15.56 -4.16
CA SER A 74 -8.67 -14.86 -4.79
C SER A 74 -8.86 -13.35 -4.99
N SER A 75 -9.99 -12.78 -4.57
CA SER A 75 -10.29 -11.36 -4.71
C SER A 75 -9.76 -10.52 -3.54
N LEU A 76 -8.45 -10.31 -3.50
CA LEU A 76 -7.82 -9.33 -2.62
C LEU A 76 -7.83 -7.94 -3.27
N HIS A 77 -8.64 -7.02 -2.77
CA HIS A 77 -8.61 -5.62 -3.21
C HIS A 77 -7.58 -4.83 -2.42
N ILE A 78 -6.59 -4.25 -3.08
CA ILE A 78 -5.55 -3.44 -2.43
C ILE A 78 -5.84 -1.97 -2.69
N SER A 79 -6.03 -1.20 -1.62
CA SER A 79 -6.20 0.26 -1.69
C SER A 79 -4.87 0.96 -1.46
N VAL A 80 -4.55 1.95 -2.28
CA VAL A 80 -3.34 2.78 -2.15
C VAL A 80 -3.74 4.24 -2.07
N LYS A 81 -3.30 4.91 -1.00
CA LYS A 81 -3.44 6.35 -0.79
C LYS A 81 -2.07 6.98 -0.95
N PHE A 82 -1.98 8.08 -1.67
CA PHE A 82 -0.73 8.79 -1.88
C PHE A 82 -0.99 10.27 -2.19
N GLN A 83 0.05 11.08 -2.07
CA GLN A 83 0.05 12.48 -2.41
C GLN A 83 1.19 12.75 -3.40
N ILE A 84 0.93 13.59 -4.40
CA ILE A 84 1.97 14.16 -5.27
C ILE A 84 1.88 15.67 -5.18
N SER A 85 2.86 16.27 -4.53
CA SER A 85 2.92 17.71 -4.32
C SER A 85 3.11 18.45 -5.66
N GLN A 86 2.40 19.57 -5.83
CA GLN A 86 2.50 20.45 -7.01
C GLN A 86 2.18 19.76 -8.35
N LEU A 87 1.31 18.75 -8.34
CA LEU A 87 0.86 18.06 -9.55
C LEU A 87 -0.66 18.03 -9.62
N SER A 88 -1.19 18.46 -10.77
CA SER A 88 -2.55 18.13 -11.19
C SER A 88 -2.46 17.07 -12.27
N ILE A 89 -2.99 15.88 -12.00
CA ILE A 89 -2.98 14.76 -12.97
C ILE A 89 -3.88 15.06 -14.17
N SER A 90 -4.94 15.86 -13.99
CA SER A 90 -5.83 16.27 -15.08
C SER A 90 -5.22 17.32 -16.01
N GLY A 91 -4.04 17.87 -15.68
CA GLY A 91 -3.39 18.91 -16.46
C GLY A 91 -4.02 20.31 -16.31
N LEU A 92 -4.95 20.49 -15.37
CA LEU A 92 -5.54 21.78 -15.06
C LEU A 92 -4.46 22.79 -14.65
N LYS A 93 -4.46 23.97 -15.28
CA LYS A 93 -3.60 25.10 -14.96
C LYS A 93 -4.45 26.35 -14.77
N VAL A 94 -4.14 27.14 -13.74
CA VAL A 94 -4.78 28.43 -13.47
C VAL A 94 -4.02 29.52 -14.23
N ASN A 95 -4.74 30.37 -14.98
CA ASN A 95 -4.13 31.39 -15.86
C ASN A 95 -4.09 32.79 -15.23
N SER A 96 -5.09 33.17 -14.42
CA SER A 96 -5.11 34.40 -13.60
C SER A 96 -6.35 34.39 -12.68
N LEU A 97 -6.33 35.23 -11.64
CA LEU A 97 -7.38 35.41 -10.63
C LEU A 97 -7.90 36.84 -10.70
#